data_AF-A0AAD4LNG3-F1
#
_entry.id   AF-A0AAD4LNG3-F1
#
_cell.length_a   1.000
_cell.length_b   1.000
_cell.length_c   1.000
_cell.angle_alpha   90.00
_cell.angle_beta   90.00
_cell.angle_gamma   90.00
#
_symmetry.space_group_name_H-M   'P 1'
#
loop_
_entity.id
_entity.type
_entity.pdbx_description
1 polymer ?
#
loop_
_entity_poly.entity_id
_entity_poly.type
_entity_poly.pdbx_seq_one_letter_code
_entity_poly.pdbx_strand_id
1 'polypeptide(L)'
;MPSTSSWKTFLTEGIKHFQRQDIDEAIKSFDKAISLANDRSYVLYDSRASAYEKKNFFEDALRDAKKTIDIAPKQWHGYFRSARLFAALGQTVDAFEMCPLALERLGGGPKHEARRRELTDLRQHLEALIRCPVSGVPVELLFIIFQSSSNPVAISHVCRRWREIALSQPTLWRSLVLAAPTEKALLKVPEWHKRSRGQFEELGIRTSLGTIIFPSNFDRRNPDDRTMYTELLARLRHLDLTQLKESHLEDVDAELFFSALSDGTRYVHQHLETLSVSCTRPYRVINFGRPEYAELSWENLHTFSIINGLCNWAQLSTLDGKYTFTIDKI
;
A
#
# COMPACT_ATOMS: atom_id res chain seq x y z
N MET A 1 -22.68 48.04 -45.08
CA MET A 1 -21.98 47.91 -43.77
C MET A 1 -21.69 46.44 -43.56
N PRO A 2 -20.45 46.02 -43.28
CA PRO A 2 -20.17 44.62 -42.97
C PRO A 2 -20.84 44.32 -41.63
N SER A 3 -21.82 43.42 -41.63
CA SER A 3 -22.44 42.93 -40.40
C SER A 3 -21.34 42.36 -39.52
N THR A 4 -21.15 42.91 -38.32
CA THR A 4 -20.30 42.31 -37.29
C THR A 4 -20.85 40.93 -36.97
N SER A 5 -20.33 39.90 -37.63
CA SER A 5 -20.79 38.52 -37.46
C SER A 5 -20.59 38.12 -36.01
N SER A 6 -21.70 37.93 -35.30
CA SER A 6 -21.69 37.45 -33.92
C SER A 6 -21.11 36.03 -33.86
N TRP A 7 -20.47 35.65 -32.75
CA TRP A 7 -20.04 34.28 -32.50
C TRP A 7 -21.19 33.26 -32.68
N LYS A 8 -22.45 33.69 -32.47
CA LYS A 8 -23.65 32.88 -32.69
C LYS A 8 -23.84 32.47 -34.15
N THR A 9 -23.45 33.31 -35.09
CA THR A 9 -23.50 33.01 -36.54
C THR A 9 -22.55 31.86 -36.86
N PHE A 10 -21.29 31.98 -36.43
CA PHE A 10 -20.28 30.93 -36.61
C PHE A 10 -20.61 29.64 -35.84
N LEU A 11 -21.21 29.72 -34.66
CA LEU A 11 -21.75 28.55 -33.96
C LEU A 11 -22.82 27.83 -34.81
N THR A 12 -23.75 28.59 -35.37
CA THR A 12 -24.83 28.04 -36.20
C THR A 12 -24.28 27.40 -37.47
N GLU A 13 -23.29 28.02 -38.11
CA GLU A 13 -22.54 27.46 -39.25
C GLU A 13 -21.82 26.16 -38.87
N GLY A 14 -21.11 26.15 -37.74
CA GLY A 14 -20.41 24.96 -37.26
C GLY A 14 -21.35 23.80 -36.97
N ILE A 15 -22.53 24.07 -36.39
CA ILE A 15 -23.57 23.04 -36.17
C ILE A 15 -24.08 22.49 -37.52
N LYS A 16 -24.30 23.34 -38.52
CA LYS A 16 -24.72 22.89 -39.87
C LYS A 16 -23.67 22.01 -40.53
N HIS A 17 -22.39 22.41 -40.48
CA HIS A 17 -21.29 21.58 -40.99
C HIS A 17 -21.19 20.24 -40.24
N PHE A 18 -21.31 20.26 -38.91
CA PHE A 18 -21.29 19.04 -38.10
C PHE A 18 -22.43 18.07 -38.44
N GLN A 19 -23.63 18.61 -38.74
CA GLN A 19 -24.79 17.83 -39.18
C GLN A 19 -24.60 17.22 -40.57
N ARG A 20 -23.90 17.93 -41.47
CA ARG A 20 -23.53 17.45 -42.82
C ARG A 20 -22.34 16.49 -42.83
N GLN A 21 -21.74 16.22 -41.66
CA GLN A 21 -20.50 15.45 -41.50
C GLN A 21 -19.23 16.13 -42.05
N ASP A 22 -19.30 17.44 -42.34
CA ASP A 22 -18.12 18.25 -42.69
C ASP A 22 -17.35 18.61 -41.41
N ILE A 23 -16.72 17.63 -40.77
CA ILE A 23 -16.20 17.79 -39.39
C ILE A 23 -15.08 18.84 -39.30
N ASP A 24 -14.18 18.90 -40.29
CA ASP A 24 -13.11 19.91 -40.32
C ASP A 24 -13.66 21.33 -40.41
N GLU A 25 -14.72 21.52 -41.20
CA GLU A 25 -15.34 22.83 -41.40
C GLU A 25 -16.19 23.23 -40.19
N ALA A 26 -16.75 22.24 -39.48
CA ALA A 26 -17.36 22.44 -38.19
C ALA A 26 -16.34 22.96 -37.16
N ILE A 27 -15.17 22.32 -37.06
CA ILE A 27 -14.10 22.72 -36.13
C ILE A 27 -13.64 24.16 -36.43
N LYS A 28 -13.34 24.48 -37.70
CA LYS A 28 -12.96 25.84 -38.11
C LYS A 28 -14.01 26.89 -37.74
N SER A 29 -15.29 26.54 -37.87
CA SER A 29 -16.40 27.43 -37.50
C SER A 29 -16.50 27.62 -35.99
N PHE A 30 -16.32 26.54 -35.21
CA PHE A 30 -16.29 26.62 -33.76
C PHE A 30 -15.08 27.41 -33.25
N ASP A 31 -13.90 27.27 -33.86
CA ASP A 31 -12.71 28.05 -33.50
C ASP A 31 -12.93 29.55 -33.69
N LYS A 32 -13.51 29.95 -34.83
CA LYS A 32 -13.91 31.36 -35.06
C LYS A 32 -14.92 31.82 -34.02
N ALA A 33 -15.94 31.00 -33.71
CA ALA A 33 -16.92 31.33 -32.69
C ALA A 33 -16.28 31.53 -31.30
N ILE A 34 -15.33 30.66 -30.92
CA ILE A 34 -14.59 30.75 -29.65
C ILE A 34 -13.77 32.05 -29.60
N SER A 35 -13.03 32.37 -30.67
CA SER A 35 -12.23 33.61 -30.73
C SER A 35 -13.08 34.88 -30.58
N LEU A 36 -14.31 34.88 -31.08
CA LEU A 36 -15.23 36.02 -31.01
C LEU A 36 -16.03 36.09 -29.71
N ALA A 37 -16.25 34.95 -29.05
CA ALA A 37 -16.96 34.87 -27.78
C ALA A 37 -16.06 35.14 -26.56
N ASN A 38 -14.74 35.17 -26.75
CA ASN A 38 -13.73 35.37 -25.72
C ASN A 38 -13.94 34.43 -24.51
N ASP A 39 -14.11 33.14 -24.80
CA ASP A 39 -14.23 32.04 -23.83
C ASP A 39 -15.43 32.06 -22.88
N ARG A 40 -16.48 32.82 -23.20
CA ARG A 40 -17.63 33.00 -22.29
C ARG A 40 -18.74 31.95 -22.40
N SER A 41 -18.71 31.08 -23.41
CA SER A 41 -19.82 30.17 -23.72
C SER A 41 -19.39 28.72 -23.73
N TYR A 42 -19.84 27.96 -22.74
CA TYR A 42 -19.56 26.52 -22.61
C TYR A 42 -20.06 25.71 -23.82
N VAL A 43 -21.10 26.19 -24.51
CA VAL A 43 -21.71 25.52 -25.68
C VAL A 43 -20.74 25.44 -26.85
N LEU A 44 -19.84 26.42 -26.99
CA LEU A 44 -18.83 26.43 -28.04
C LEU A 44 -17.82 25.30 -27.84
N TYR A 45 -17.34 25.17 -26.61
CA TYR A 45 -16.44 24.11 -26.19
C TYR A 45 -17.09 22.72 -26.28
N ASP A 46 -18.33 22.55 -25.83
CA ASP A 46 -19.05 21.28 -25.97
C ASP A 46 -19.29 20.89 -27.45
N SER A 47 -19.58 21.88 -28.29
CA SER A 47 -19.77 21.66 -29.73
C SER A 47 -18.47 21.26 -30.41
N ARG A 48 -17.35 21.91 -30.08
CA ARG A 48 -16.03 21.55 -30.62
C ARG A 48 -15.53 20.22 -30.07
N ALA A 49 -15.74 19.93 -28.78
CA ALA A 49 -15.47 18.62 -28.18
C ALA A 49 -16.19 17.49 -28.94
N SER A 50 -17.46 17.71 -29.31
CA SER A 50 -18.23 16.76 -30.10
C SER A 50 -17.64 16.52 -31.50
N ALA A 51 -17.07 17.56 -32.12
CA ALA A 51 -16.40 17.46 -33.41
C ALA A 51 -15.06 16.73 -33.30
N TYR A 52 -14.26 17.04 -32.28
CA TYR A 52 -13.02 16.30 -32.00
C TYR A 52 -13.27 14.84 -31.65
N GLU A 53 -14.31 14.55 -30.86
CA GLU A 53 -14.76 13.18 -30.56
C GLU A 53 -15.05 12.40 -31.85
N LYS A 54 -15.75 13.00 -32.82
CA LYS A 54 -15.99 12.37 -34.14
C LYS A 54 -14.73 12.13 -34.96
N LYS A 55 -13.66 12.91 -34.76
CA LYS A 55 -12.35 12.70 -35.38
C LYS A 55 -11.45 11.73 -34.61
N ASN A 56 -11.93 11.15 -33.49
CA ASN A 56 -11.13 10.38 -32.53
C ASN A 56 -9.97 11.19 -31.91
N PHE A 57 -10.06 12.52 -31.91
CA PHE A 57 -9.11 13.40 -31.21
C PHE A 57 -9.54 13.53 -29.74
N PHE A 58 -9.46 12.41 -29.03
CA PHE A 58 -10.05 12.27 -27.69
C PHE A 58 -9.40 13.20 -26.65
N GLU A 59 -8.10 13.46 -26.73
CA GLU A 59 -7.41 14.36 -25.80
C GLU A 59 -7.85 15.82 -25.98
N ASP A 60 -7.96 16.30 -27.23
CA ASP A 60 -8.45 17.65 -27.53
C ASP A 60 -9.94 17.79 -27.15
N ALA A 61 -10.74 16.77 -27.44
CA ALA A 61 -12.13 16.71 -27.01
C ALA A 61 -12.25 16.78 -25.47
N LEU A 62 -11.35 16.09 -24.75
CA LEU A 62 -11.37 16.07 -23.28
C LEU A 62 -10.95 17.41 -22.70
N ARG A 63 -10.00 18.11 -23.33
CA ARG A 63 -9.61 19.48 -22.96
C ARG A 63 -10.80 20.43 -23.06
N ASP A 64 -11.55 20.34 -24.15
CA ASP A 64 -12.76 21.13 -24.35
C ASP A 64 -13.88 20.74 -23.39
N ALA A 65 -14.06 19.45 -23.10
CA ALA A 65 -15.02 18.98 -22.11
C ALA A 65 -14.71 19.51 -20.70
N LYS A 66 -13.44 19.55 -20.31
CA LYS A 66 -13.00 20.18 -19.05
C LYS A 66 -13.29 21.68 -19.04
N LYS A 67 -13.00 22.38 -20.14
CA LYS A 67 -13.32 23.80 -20.28
C LYS A 67 -14.84 24.07 -20.19
N THR A 68 -15.67 23.18 -20.72
CA THR A 68 -17.13 23.21 -20.54
C THR A 68 -17.52 23.11 -19.07
N ILE A 69 -16.86 22.24 -18.29
CA ILE A 69 -17.07 22.12 -16.83
C ILE A 69 -16.63 23.40 -16.12
N ASP A 70 -15.48 23.95 -16.47
CA ASP A 70 -14.93 25.16 -15.85
C ASP A 70 -15.86 26.37 -16.05
N ILE A 71 -16.38 26.56 -17.27
CA ILE A 71 -17.28 27.68 -17.60
C ILE A 71 -18.67 27.46 -16.99
N ALA A 72 -19.16 26.22 -16.96
CA ALA A 72 -20.53 25.92 -16.57
C ALA A 72 -20.62 24.65 -15.71
N PRO A 73 -20.17 24.69 -14.44
CA PRO A 73 -20.05 23.50 -13.59
C PRO A 73 -21.38 22.85 -13.22
N LYS A 74 -22.50 23.56 -13.41
CA LYS A 74 -23.87 23.06 -13.20
C LYS A 74 -24.47 22.39 -14.44
N GLN A 75 -23.81 22.48 -15.60
CA GLN A 75 -24.31 21.88 -16.84
C GLN A 75 -23.81 20.44 -17.00
N TRP A 76 -24.69 19.55 -17.46
CA TRP A 76 -24.36 18.13 -17.62
C TRP A 76 -23.40 17.85 -18.79
N HIS A 77 -23.36 18.71 -19.81
CA HIS A 77 -22.65 18.49 -21.08
C HIS A 77 -21.19 18.09 -20.89
N GLY A 78 -20.42 18.88 -20.11
CA GLY A 78 -18.99 18.63 -19.91
C GLY A 78 -18.71 17.30 -19.19
N TYR A 79 -19.52 16.94 -18.18
CA TYR A 79 -19.38 15.68 -17.47
C TYR A 79 -19.77 14.48 -18.35
N PHE A 80 -20.85 14.60 -19.13
CA PHE A 80 -21.27 13.56 -20.07
C PHE A 80 -20.22 13.31 -21.16
N ARG A 81 -19.67 14.39 -21.73
CA ARG A 81 -18.55 14.29 -22.70
C ARG A 81 -17.33 13.63 -22.05
N SER A 82 -16.95 14.09 -20.86
CA SER A 82 -15.80 13.54 -20.14
C SER A 82 -15.98 12.04 -19.86
N ALA A 83 -17.16 11.59 -19.42
CA ALA A 83 -17.42 10.16 -19.18
C ALA A 83 -17.17 9.30 -20.44
N ARG A 84 -17.68 9.74 -21.59
CA ARG A 84 -17.48 9.04 -22.88
C ARG A 84 -16.03 9.07 -23.33
N LEU A 85 -15.36 10.22 -23.22
CA LEU A 85 -13.99 10.40 -23.67
C LEU A 85 -12.99 9.65 -22.80
N PHE A 86 -13.17 9.66 -21.48
CA PHE A 86 -12.39 8.83 -20.57
C PHE A 86 -12.56 7.33 -20.88
N ALA A 87 -13.78 6.88 -21.18
CA ALA A 87 -14.02 5.50 -21.57
C ALA A 87 -13.32 5.15 -22.90
N ALA A 88 -13.37 6.05 -23.90
CA ALA A 88 -12.68 5.88 -25.18
C ALA A 88 -11.15 5.86 -25.04
N LEU A 89 -10.59 6.59 -24.08
CA LEU A 89 -9.16 6.61 -23.74
C LEU A 89 -8.74 5.41 -22.86
N GLY A 90 -9.66 4.53 -22.46
CA GLY A 90 -9.38 3.41 -21.54
C GLY A 90 -9.19 3.82 -20.08
N GLN A 91 -9.46 5.08 -19.73
CA GLN A 91 -9.40 5.60 -18.37
C GLN A 91 -10.68 5.24 -17.62
N THR A 92 -10.82 3.95 -17.29
CA THR A 92 -12.06 3.35 -16.76
C THR A 92 -12.55 3.97 -15.45
N VAL A 93 -11.63 4.24 -14.52
CA VAL A 93 -11.96 4.84 -13.21
C VAL A 93 -12.49 6.26 -13.39
N ASP A 94 -11.79 7.10 -14.15
CA ASP A 94 -12.22 8.48 -14.40
C ASP A 94 -13.58 8.53 -15.13
N ALA A 95 -13.80 7.62 -16.09
CA ALA A 95 -15.08 7.47 -16.77
C ALA A 95 -16.22 7.12 -15.80
N PHE A 96 -15.96 6.17 -14.88
CA PHE A 96 -16.93 5.72 -13.89
C PHE A 96 -17.32 6.84 -12.91
N GLU A 97 -16.36 7.68 -12.50
CA GLU A 97 -16.58 8.83 -11.63
C GLU A 97 -17.34 9.98 -12.33
N MET A 98 -17.15 10.17 -13.63
CA MET A 98 -17.87 11.22 -14.38
C MET A 98 -19.35 10.90 -14.60
N CYS A 99 -19.71 9.61 -14.73
CA CYS A 99 -21.10 9.16 -14.93
C CYS A 99 -22.09 9.72 -13.87
N PRO A 100 -21.88 9.55 -12.55
CA PRO A 100 -22.81 10.09 -11.54
C PRO A 100 -22.88 11.62 -11.57
N LEU A 101 -21.76 12.33 -11.81
CA LEU A 101 -21.74 13.78 -11.90
C LEU A 101 -22.59 14.29 -13.08
N ALA A 102 -22.53 13.59 -14.21
CA ALA A 102 -23.37 13.89 -15.37
C ALA A 102 -24.85 13.61 -15.08
N LEU A 103 -25.17 12.46 -14.46
CA LEU A 103 -26.54 12.05 -14.13
C LEU A 103 -27.24 12.99 -13.14
N GLU A 104 -26.51 13.52 -12.16
CA GLU A 104 -27.01 14.47 -11.16
C GLU A 104 -27.43 15.80 -11.81
N ARG A 105 -26.64 16.29 -12.78
CA ARG A 105 -26.87 17.55 -13.50
C ARG A 105 -27.84 17.41 -14.66
N LEU A 106 -28.18 16.17 -15.02
CA LEU A 106 -29.11 15.85 -16.07
C LEU A 106 -30.54 16.09 -15.57
N GLY A 107 -31.22 17.06 -16.19
CA GLY A 107 -32.62 17.35 -15.88
C GLY A 107 -33.53 16.12 -16.05
N GLY A 108 -34.66 16.15 -15.34
CA GLY A 108 -35.72 15.15 -15.51
C GLY A 108 -36.43 15.28 -16.87
N GLY A 109 -37.16 14.24 -17.26
CA GLY A 109 -38.05 14.24 -18.43
C GLY A 109 -37.55 13.47 -19.65
N PRO A 110 -38.41 13.29 -20.67
CA PRO A 110 -38.17 12.39 -21.80
C PRO A 110 -37.02 12.85 -22.71
N LYS A 111 -36.71 14.15 -22.76
CA LYS A 111 -35.59 14.71 -23.55
C LYS A 111 -34.23 14.11 -23.17
N HIS A 112 -34.10 13.69 -21.92
CA HIS A 112 -32.85 13.27 -21.31
C HIS A 112 -32.78 11.76 -21.03
N GLU A 113 -33.86 11.03 -21.31
CA GLU A 113 -33.96 9.61 -21.02
C GLU A 113 -32.94 8.77 -21.78
N ALA A 114 -32.75 9.04 -23.08
CA ALA A 114 -31.75 8.34 -23.89
C ALA A 114 -30.31 8.50 -23.33
N ARG A 115 -29.94 9.72 -22.91
CA ARG A 115 -28.62 9.99 -22.31
C ARG A 115 -28.48 9.38 -20.94
N ARG A 116 -29.57 9.33 -20.16
CA ARG A 116 -29.62 8.68 -18.86
C ARG A 116 -29.35 7.18 -19.02
N ARG A 117 -30.01 6.53 -19.98
CA ARG A 117 -29.78 5.12 -20.32
C ARG A 117 -28.33 4.88 -20.77
N GLU A 118 -27.81 5.70 -21.68
CA GLU A 118 -26.40 5.62 -22.13
C GLU A 118 -25.42 5.70 -20.96
N LEU A 119 -25.60 6.68 -20.05
CA LEU A 119 -24.74 6.81 -18.86
C LEU A 119 -24.89 5.66 -17.87
N THR A 120 -26.10 5.13 -17.68
CA THR A 120 -26.31 3.99 -16.78
C THR A 120 -25.69 2.72 -17.32
N ASP A 121 -25.83 2.47 -18.63
CA ASP A 121 -25.27 1.31 -19.30
C ASP A 121 -23.74 1.37 -19.31
N LEU A 122 -23.18 2.54 -19.64
CA LEU A 122 -21.74 2.79 -19.57
C LEU A 122 -21.23 2.56 -18.15
N ARG A 123 -21.91 3.12 -17.13
CA ARG A 123 -21.53 2.95 -15.74
C ARG A 123 -21.54 1.48 -15.32
N GLN A 124 -22.57 0.73 -15.67
CA GLN A 124 -22.68 -0.70 -15.33
C GLN A 124 -21.56 -1.52 -15.99
N HIS A 125 -21.25 -1.23 -17.25
CA HIS A 125 -20.15 -1.87 -17.96
C HIS A 125 -18.80 -1.55 -17.30
N LEU A 126 -18.54 -0.28 -16.99
CA LEU A 126 -17.33 0.15 -16.30
C LEU A 126 -17.24 -0.43 -14.89
N GLU A 127 -18.35 -0.55 -14.18
CA GLU A 127 -18.40 -1.20 -12.86
C GLU A 127 -17.92 -2.65 -12.95
N ALA A 128 -18.36 -3.40 -13.96
CA ALA A 128 -17.92 -4.77 -14.18
C ALA A 128 -16.41 -4.87 -14.46
N LEU A 129 -15.84 -3.89 -15.16
CA LEU A 129 -14.40 -3.81 -15.43
C LEU A 129 -13.58 -3.40 -14.21
N ILE A 130 -14.11 -2.49 -13.39
CA ILE A 130 -13.46 -2.01 -12.15
C ILE A 130 -13.57 -3.05 -11.04
N ARG A 131 -14.60 -3.88 -11.06
CA ARG A 131 -14.85 -4.90 -10.06
C ARG A 131 -13.64 -5.83 -9.96
N CYS A 132 -12.89 -5.70 -8.85
CA CYS A 132 -11.78 -6.59 -8.51
C CYS A 132 -12.27 -8.04 -8.69
N PRO A 133 -11.51 -8.94 -9.34
CA PRO A 133 -11.94 -10.32 -9.64
C PRO A 133 -12.47 -11.09 -8.42
N VAL A 134 -12.09 -10.61 -7.23
CA VAL A 134 -12.35 -11.22 -5.94
C VAL A 134 -13.55 -10.60 -5.21
N SER A 135 -14.27 -9.65 -5.83
CA SER A 135 -15.42 -9.00 -5.19
C SER A 135 -16.60 -9.95 -4.94
N GLY A 136 -16.65 -11.09 -5.63
CA GLY A 136 -17.65 -12.14 -5.44
C GLY A 136 -17.23 -13.23 -4.45
N VAL A 137 -15.98 -13.20 -3.97
CA VAL A 137 -15.47 -14.25 -3.08
C VAL A 137 -15.84 -13.91 -1.63
N PRO A 138 -16.48 -14.86 -0.90
CA PRO A 138 -16.73 -14.75 0.53
C PRO A 138 -15.44 -14.48 1.32
N VAL A 139 -15.54 -13.69 2.39
CA VAL A 139 -14.36 -13.27 3.18
C VAL A 139 -13.68 -14.48 3.83
N GLU A 140 -14.45 -15.52 4.15
CA GLU A 140 -13.99 -16.78 4.70
C GLU A 140 -13.01 -17.49 3.77
N LEU A 141 -13.29 -17.50 2.47
CA LEU A 141 -12.37 -18.09 1.48
C LEU A 141 -11.11 -17.24 1.33
N LEU A 142 -11.22 -15.91 1.44
CA LEU A 142 -10.06 -15.04 1.45
C LEU A 142 -9.18 -15.29 2.67
N PHE A 143 -9.75 -15.54 3.85
CA PHE A 143 -9.00 -15.89 5.04
C PHE A 143 -8.21 -17.18 4.87
N ILE A 144 -8.81 -18.22 4.26
CA ILE A 144 -8.11 -19.48 3.97
C ILE A 144 -6.95 -19.23 3.00
N ILE A 145 -7.19 -18.45 1.94
CA ILE A 145 -6.13 -18.09 0.98
C ILE A 145 -5.01 -17.33 1.71
N PHE A 146 -5.35 -16.38 2.58
CA PHE A 146 -4.36 -15.58 3.28
C PHE A 146 -3.53 -16.40 4.25
N GLN A 147 -4.13 -17.35 4.96
CA GLN A 147 -3.44 -18.29 5.85
C GLN A 147 -2.44 -19.20 5.13
N SER A 148 -2.67 -19.50 3.85
CA SER A 148 -1.71 -20.30 3.06
C SER A 148 -0.53 -19.48 2.53
N SER A 149 -0.57 -18.15 2.64
CA SER A 149 0.52 -17.28 2.21
C SER A 149 1.47 -16.99 3.37
N SER A 150 2.77 -17.04 3.08
CA SER A 150 3.83 -16.61 4.01
C SER A 150 4.10 -15.10 3.99
N ASN A 151 3.47 -14.33 3.09
CA ASN A 151 3.77 -12.91 2.91
C ASN A 151 2.51 -12.02 2.98
N PRO A 152 2.17 -11.47 4.16
CA PRO A 152 0.99 -10.61 4.33
C PRO A 152 1.07 -9.31 3.54
N VAL A 153 2.29 -8.84 3.22
CA VAL A 153 2.49 -7.65 2.40
C VAL A 153 2.03 -7.93 0.97
N ALA A 154 2.49 -9.03 0.37
CA ALA A 154 2.11 -9.39 -1.00
C ALA A 154 0.58 -9.45 -1.15
N ILE A 155 -0.10 -10.07 -0.18
CA ILE A 155 -1.57 -10.12 -0.11
C ILE A 155 -2.18 -8.70 -0.11
N SER A 156 -1.66 -7.80 0.73
CA SER A 156 -2.19 -6.44 0.86
C SER A 156 -2.02 -5.55 -0.38
N HIS A 157 -1.24 -6.00 -1.38
CA HIS A 157 -0.98 -5.25 -2.61
C HIS A 157 -1.81 -5.70 -3.82
N VAL A 158 -2.63 -6.76 -3.71
CA VAL A 158 -3.41 -7.31 -4.83
C VAL A 158 -4.51 -6.36 -5.33
N CYS A 159 -5.46 -5.99 -4.46
CA CYS A 159 -6.46 -4.98 -4.76
C CYS A 159 -6.94 -4.31 -3.47
N ARG A 160 -7.69 -3.20 -3.59
CA ARG A 160 -8.18 -2.43 -2.43
C ARG A 160 -8.92 -3.31 -1.40
N ARG A 161 -9.80 -4.20 -1.88
CA ARG A 161 -10.56 -5.11 -1.00
C ARG A 161 -9.66 -6.12 -0.27
N TRP A 162 -8.64 -6.68 -0.93
CA TRP A 162 -7.66 -7.55 -0.28
C TRP A 162 -6.89 -6.82 0.81
N ARG A 163 -6.48 -5.57 0.52
CA ARG A 163 -5.79 -4.72 1.49
C ARG A 163 -6.65 -4.47 2.73
N GLU A 164 -7.91 -4.07 2.55
CA GLU A 164 -8.83 -3.80 3.65
C GLU A 164 -9.02 -5.04 4.54
N ILE A 165 -9.22 -6.22 3.92
CA ILE A 165 -9.41 -7.48 4.65
C ILE A 165 -8.11 -7.93 5.34
N ALA A 166 -6.98 -7.95 4.63
CA ALA A 166 -5.70 -8.39 5.17
C ALA A 166 -5.23 -7.51 6.34
N LEU A 167 -5.46 -6.20 6.27
CA LEU A 167 -5.15 -5.27 7.36
C LEU A 167 -6.08 -5.44 8.57
N SER A 168 -7.31 -5.91 8.36
CA SER A 168 -8.26 -6.16 9.45
C SER A 168 -7.97 -7.41 10.27
N GLN A 169 -7.13 -8.32 9.75
CA GLN A 169 -6.86 -9.63 10.31
C GLN A 169 -5.50 -9.67 11.03
N PRO A 170 -5.45 -9.62 12.37
CA PRO A 170 -4.18 -9.56 13.12
C PRO A 170 -3.34 -10.83 12.98
N THR A 171 -3.97 -11.98 12.72
CA THR A 171 -3.29 -13.27 12.62
C THR A 171 -2.30 -13.35 11.45
N LEU A 172 -2.43 -12.50 10.44
CA LEU A 172 -1.49 -12.41 9.32
C LEU A 172 -0.20 -11.66 9.66
N TRP A 173 -0.20 -10.87 10.74
CA TRP A 173 0.89 -9.94 11.07
C TRP A 173 1.68 -10.37 12.32
N ARG A 174 1.52 -11.63 12.75
CA ARG A 174 2.15 -12.20 13.95
C ARG A 174 3.65 -12.47 13.80
N SER A 175 4.11 -12.57 12.54
CA SER A 175 5.52 -12.77 12.20
C SER A 175 6.15 -11.46 11.73
N LEU A 176 7.17 -11.02 12.45
CA LEU A 176 7.96 -9.83 12.15
C LEU A 176 9.41 -10.23 11.84
N VAL A 177 9.75 -10.28 10.56
CA VAL A 177 11.15 -10.43 10.12
C VAL A 177 11.71 -9.07 9.69
N LEU A 178 12.80 -8.65 10.33
CA LEU A 178 13.52 -7.41 10.06
C LEU A 178 14.82 -7.71 9.30
N ALA A 179 15.08 -6.96 8.23
CA ALA A 179 16.26 -7.08 7.38
C ALA A 179 16.72 -5.69 6.90
N ALA A 180 17.99 -5.56 6.51
CA ALA A 180 18.52 -4.30 5.98
C ALA A 180 17.81 -3.86 4.69
N PRO A 181 17.72 -2.53 4.41
CA PRO A 181 18.27 -1.41 5.17
C PRO A 181 17.45 -1.02 6.42
N THR A 182 18.15 -0.55 7.46
CA THR A 182 17.62 -0.26 8.81
C THR A 182 16.42 0.68 8.82
N GLU A 183 16.39 1.72 7.97
CA GLU A 183 15.29 2.68 7.92
C GLU A 183 13.93 2.01 7.59
N LYS A 184 13.90 1.13 6.59
CA LYS A 184 12.68 0.39 6.21
C LYS A 184 12.28 -0.61 7.28
N ALA A 185 13.25 -1.26 7.92
CA ALA A 185 13.00 -2.15 9.06
C ALA A 185 12.38 -1.38 10.24
N LEU A 186 12.90 -0.19 10.56
CA LEU A 186 12.40 0.66 11.64
C LEU A 186 10.99 1.20 11.39
N LEU A 187 10.60 1.43 10.13
CA LEU A 187 9.22 1.76 9.75
C LEU A 187 8.28 0.56 9.86
N LYS A 188 8.80 -0.66 9.67
CA LYS A 188 8.03 -1.91 9.75
C LYS A 188 7.53 -2.18 11.17
N VAL A 189 8.37 -1.93 12.18
CA VAL A 189 8.12 -2.20 13.60
C VAL A 189 6.78 -1.61 14.11
N PRO A 190 6.53 -0.29 14.08
CA PRO A 190 5.29 0.28 14.62
C PRO A 190 4.05 -0.14 13.83
N GLU A 191 4.19 -0.32 12.51
CA GLU A 191 3.08 -0.68 11.65
C GLU A 191 2.67 -2.15 11.85
N TRP A 192 3.64 -3.05 12.04
CA TRP A 192 3.35 -4.44 12.42
C TRP A 192 2.71 -4.49 13.81
N HIS A 193 3.18 -3.69 14.76
CA HIS A 193 2.63 -3.67 16.12
C HIS A 193 1.16 -3.25 16.11
N LYS A 194 0.83 -2.22 15.34
CA LYS A 194 -0.55 -1.77 15.14
C LYS A 194 -1.42 -2.86 14.51
N ARG A 195 -0.90 -3.59 13.51
CA ARG A 195 -1.65 -4.60 12.75
C ARG A 195 -1.83 -5.91 13.52
N SER A 196 -0.82 -6.36 14.24
CA SER A 196 -0.87 -7.55 15.10
C SER A 196 -1.68 -7.31 16.38
N ARG A 197 -1.95 -6.05 16.73
CA ARG A 197 -2.58 -5.64 18.00
C ARG A 197 -1.79 -6.15 19.21
N GLY A 198 -0.46 -6.19 19.09
CA GLY A 198 0.44 -6.72 20.13
C GLY A 198 0.55 -8.24 20.17
N GLN A 199 -0.14 -8.98 19.29
CA GLN A 199 -0.04 -10.44 19.23
C GLN A 199 1.11 -10.87 18.31
N PHE A 200 2.34 -10.77 18.79
CA PHE A 200 3.50 -11.29 18.07
C PHE A 200 3.85 -12.69 18.55
N GLU A 201 3.97 -13.63 17.61
CA GLU A 201 4.37 -15.01 17.88
C GLU A 201 5.77 -15.31 17.35
N GLU A 202 6.22 -14.62 16.28
CA GLU A 202 7.53 -14.82 15.67
C GLU A 202 8.28 -13.48 15.46
N LEU A 203 9.55 -13.43 15.88
CA LEU A 203 10.46 -12.30 15.64
C LEU A 203 11.77 -12.76 15.01
N GLY A 204 12.04 -12.29 13.80
CA GLY A 204 13.27 -12.57 13.05
C GLY A 204 14.15 -11.34 12.84
N ILE A 205 15.46 -11.44 13.09
CA ILE A 205 16.46 -10.45 12.71
C ILE A 205 17.45 -11.14 11.76
N ARG A 206 17.54 -10.67 10.52
CA ARG A 206 18.46 -11.19 9.51
C ARG A 206 19.87 -10.62 9.69
N THR A 207 20.89 -11.36 9.23
CA THR A 207 22.33 -11.10 9.37
C THR A 207 22.70 -9.67 8.94
N SER A 208 22.09 -9.21 7.84
CA SER A 208 22.31 -7.87 7.29
C SER A 208 21.90 -6.75 8.26
N LEU A 209 20.93 -7.01 9.13
CA LEU A 209 20.49 -6.09 10.16
C LEU A 209 21.18 -6.40 11.51
N GLY A 210 21.39 -7.66 11.84
CA GLY A 210 22.03 -8.09 13.09
C GLY A 210 23.43 -7.48 13.27
N THR A 211 24.25 -7.52 12.22
CA THR A 211 25.57 -6.86 12.19
C THR A 211 25.53 -5.33 12.34
N ILE A 212 24.40 -4.70 11.99
CA ILE A 212 24.19 -3.24 12.17
C ILE A 212 23.65 -2.94 13.57
N ILE A 213 22.77 -3.78 14.12
CA ILE A 213 22.19 -3.62 15.46
C ILE A 213 23.25 -3.90 16.54
N PHE A 214 24.07 -4.93 16.33
CA PHE A 214 25.14 -5.34 17.23
C PHE A 214 26.46 -5.40 16.45
N PRO A 215 27.05 -4.24 16.10
CA PRO A 215 28.32 -4.23 15.41
C PRO A 215 29.38 -4.92 16.25
N SER A 216 30.26 -5.66 15.60
CA SER A 216 31.17 -6.58 16.29
C SER A 216 32.21 -5.89 17.19
N ASN A 217 32.34 -4.56 17.06
CA ASN A 217 33.16 -3.67 17.88
C ASN A 217 32.29 -2.65 18.62
N PHE A 218 31.04 -3.00 18.97
CA PHE A 218 30.13 -2.12 19.69
C PHE A 218 30.76 -1.64 21.01
N ASP A 219 31.25 -0.41 21.02
CA ASP A 219 31.74 0.24 22.22
C ASP A 219 30.64 1.15 22.77
N ARG A 220 30.07 0.79 23.93
CA ARG A 220 29.08 1.63 24.64
C ARG A 220 29.60 3.03 24.97
N ARG A 221 30.93 3.24 24.90
CA ARG A 221 31.61 4.53 25.13
C ARG A 221 31.66 5.39 23.87
N ASN A 222 31.43 4.84 22.68
CA ASN A 222 31.36 5.59 21.43
C ASN A 222 29.97 6.29 21.29
N PRO A 223 29.89 7.62 21.19
CA PRO A 223 28.62 8.36 21.14
C PRO A 223 27.74 8.02 19.93
N ASP A 224 28.32 7.78 18.75
CA ASP A 224 27.57 7.56 17.51
C ASP A 224 26.92 6.17 17.48
N ASP A 225 27.68 5.13 17.84
CA ASP A 225 27.18 3.77 17.97
C ASP A 225 26.09 3.69 19.04
N ARG A 226 26.28 4.41 20.16
CA ARG A 226 25.27 4.52 21.21
C ARG A 226 23.98 5.15 20.70
N THR A 227 24.04 6.19 19.87
CA THR A 227 22.85 6.91 19.39
C THR A 227 21.99 6.04 18.46
N MET A 228 22.60 5.38 17.48
CA MET A 228 21.89 4.47 16.56
C MET A 228 21.30 3.26 17.30
N TYR A 229 22.07 2.67 18.22
CA TYR A 229 21.63 1.59 19.09
C TYR A 229 20.45 1.98 19.98
N THR A 230 20.47 3.20 20.54
CA THR A 230 19.41 3.69 21.44
C THR A 230 18.10 3.92 20.70
N GLU A 231 18.12 4.50 19.49
CA GLU A 231 16.89 4.74 18.70
C GLU A 231 16.24 3.42 18.26
N LEU A 232 17.02 2.45 17.81
CA LEU A 232 16.50 1.17 17.36
C LEU A 232 15.93 0.34 18.51
N LEU A 233 16.65 0.27 19.64
CA LEU A 233 16.13 -0.37 20.84
C LEU A 233 14.91 0.35 21.40
N ALA A 234 14.85 1.68 21.36
CA ALA A 234 13.67 2.42 21.80
C ALA A 234 12.43 1.98 21.01
N ARG A 235 12.55 1.79 19.69
CA ARG A 235 11.43 1.31 18.86
C ARG A 235 11.09 -0.15 19.11
N LEU A 236 12.07 -1.02 19.31
CA LEU A 236 11.82 -2.43 19.63
C LEU A 236 11.23 -2.61 21.04
N ARG A 237 11.58 -1.76 22.02
CA ARG A 237 11.00 -1.78 23.39
C ARG A 237 9.51 -1.47 23.40
N HIS A 238 9.00 -0.75 22.40
CA HIS A 238 7.57 -0.53 22.24
C HIS A 238 6.81 -1.75 21.71
N LEU A 239 7.50 -2.80 21.24
CA LEU A 239 6.84 -4.04 20.87
C LEU A 239 6.37 -4.80 22.12
N ASP A 240 5.10 -5.18 22.15
CA ASP A 240 4.62 -6.21 23.06
C ASP A 240 5.08 -7.59 22.58
N LEU A 241 6.12 -8.12 23.23
CA LEU A 241 6.69 -9.44 22.94
C LEU A 241 6.28 -10.48 24.00
N THR A 242 5.26 -10.22 24.81
CA THR A 242 4.86 -11.12 25.90
C THR A 242 4.36 -12.50 25.42
N GLN A 243 3.88 -12.58 24.18
CA GLN A 243 3.36 -13.80 23.54
C GLN A 243 4.36 -14.42 22.54
N LEU A 244 5.61 -13.95 22.55
CA LEU A 244 6.63 -14.41 21.60
C LEU A 244 6.94 -15.90 21.84
N LYS A 245 6.75 -16.72 20.81
CA LYS A 245 6.99 -18.16 20.81
C LYS A 245 8.26 -18.53 20.06
N GLU A 246 8.55 -17.82 18.97
CA GLU A 246 9.65 -18.12 18.07
C GLU A 246 10.53 -16.89 17.88
N SER A 247 11.85 -17.06 18.01
CA SER A 247 12.81 -16.01 17.72
C SER A 247 13.97 -16.53 16.89
N HIS A 248 14.28 -15.81 15.80
CA HIS A 248 15.38 -16.14 14.90
C HIS A 248 16.33 -14.94 14.82
N LEU A 249 17.52 -15.08 15.40
CA LEU A 249 18.48 -14.00 15.59
C LEU A 249 19.77 -14.32 14.83
N GLU A 250 20.02 -13.62 13.74
CA GLU A 250 21.24 -13.85 12.94
C GLU A 250 22.33 -12.81 13.24
N ASP A 251 23.52 -13.27 13.66
CA ASP A 251 24.64 -12.44 14.11
C ASP A 251 24.26 -11.46 15.24
N VAL A 252 23.37 -11.91 16.14
CA VAL A 252 22.90 -11.15 17.31
C VAL A 252 23.06 -11.99 18.56
N ASP A 253 23.62 -11.40 19.61
CA ASP A 253 23.65 -12.02 20.95
C ASP A 253 22.24 -11.96 21.57
N ALA A 254 21.63 -13.14 21.74
CA ALA A 254 20.26 -13.27 22.22
C ALA A 254 20.07 -12.70 23.64
N GLU A 255 21.02 -12.93 24.54
CA GLU A 255 20.91 -12.49 25.94
C GLU A 255 21.02 -10.96 26.04
N LEU A 256 21.98 -10.37 25.33
CA LEU A 256 22.10 -8.90 25.21
C LEU A 256 20.87 -8.28 24.54
N PHE A 257 20.32 -8.95 23.52
CA PHE A 257 19.12 -8.49 22.83
C PHE A 257 17.90 -8.47 23.75
N PHE A 258 17.57 -9.59 24.40
CA PHE A 258 16.39 -9.67 25.26
C PHE A 258 16.55 -8.86 26.55
N SER A 259 17.74 -8.82 27.16
CA SER A 259 18.00 -7.97 28.32
C SER A 259 17.84 -6.47 28.01
N ALA A 260 18.19 -6.04 26.79
CA ALA A 260 17.98 -4.67 26.34
C ALA A 260 16.49 -4.32 26.10
N LEU A 261 15.64 -5.33 25.89
CA LEU A 261 14.19 -5.18 25.70
C LEU A 261 13.41 -5.37 27.00
N SER A 262 13.96 -6.10 27.98
CA SER A 262 13.35 -6.29 29.30
C SER A 262 13.61 -5.06 30.17
N ASP A 263 12.57 -4.25 30.40
CA ASP A 263 12.61 -3.11 31.33
C ASP A 263 12.56 -3.56 32.81
N GLY A 264 13.12 -4.74 33.13
CA GLY A 264 13.09 -5.36 34.46
C GLY A 264 11.74 -5.93 34.91
N THR A 265 10.64 -5.65 34.19
CA THR A 265 9.27 -6.08 34.56
C THR A 265 8.59 -6.98 33.52
N ARG A 266 9.18 -7.12 32.32
CA ARG A 266 8.64 -7.95 31.23
C ARG A 266 9.55 -9.13 30.95
N TYR A 267 9.05 -10.34 31.18
CA TYR A 267 9.70 -11.58 30.78
C TYR A 267 9.38 -11.87 29.31
N VAL A 268 10.10 -11.21 28.40
CA VAL A 268 9.93 -11.34 26.93
C VAL A 268 10.07 -12.79 26.46
N HIS A 269 10.82 -13.61 27.18
CA HIS A 269 11.16 -14.98 26.84
C HIS A 269 10.31 -16.03 27.59
N GLN A 270 9.35 -15.63 28.44
CA GLN A 270 8.57 -16.56 29.26
C GLN A 270 7.83 -17.61 28.41
N HIS A 271 7.30 -17.23 27.25
CA HIS A 271 6.56 -18.12 26.35
C HIS A 271 7.38 -18.57 25.15
N LEU A 272 8.70 -18.34 25.16
CA LEU A 272 9.55 -18.66 24.02
C LEU A 272 9.77 -20.17 23.95
N GLU A 273 9.27 -20.78 22.88
CA GLU A 273 9.34 -22.22 22.63
C GLU A 273 10.54 -22.56 21.72
N THR A 274 10.86 -21.66 20.77
CA THR A 274 11.94 -21.84 19.80
C THR A 274 12.86 -20.62 19.73
N LEU A 275 14.16 -20.86 19.86
CA LEU A 275 15.20 -19.84 19.66
C LEU A 275 16.25 -20.37 18.68
N SER A 276 16.43 -19.65 17.58
CA SER A 276 17.49 -19.93 16.59
C SER A 276 18.46 -18.78 16.57
N VAL A 277 19.75 -19.06 16.75
CA VAL A 277 20.80 -18.05 16.72
C VAL A 277 21.83 -18.42 15.67
N SER A 278 22.14 -17.53 14.73
CA SER A 278 23.26 -17.75 13.80
C SER A 278 24.46 -16.90 14.19
N CYS A 279 25.66 -17.43 13.94
CA CYS A 279 26.90 -16.69 14.17
C CYS A 279 27.94 -16.98 13.10
N THR A 280 28.48 -15.90 12.53
CA THR A 280 29.59 -15.92 11.58
C THR A 280 30.97 -16.05 12.27
N ARG A 281 31.04 -15.97 13.60
CA ARG A 281 32.30 -16.08 14.38
C ARG A 281 32.30 -17.27 15.34
N PRO A 282 33.48 -17.84 15.68
CA PRO A 282 33.58 -18.91 16.67
C PRO A 282 33.16 -18.38 18.06
N TYR A 283 32.07 -18.92 18.59
CA TYR A 283 31.60 -18.61 19.94
C TYR A 283 32.67 -19.01 20.96
N ARG A 284 33.30 -18.03 21.63
CA ARG A 284 34.00 -18.27 22.90
C ARG A 284 32.94 -18.28 23.99
N VAL A 285 32.38 -19.46 24.25
CA VAL A 285 31.56 -19.82 25.42
C VAL A 285 30.44 -18.81 25.73
N ILE A 286 29.22 -19.10 25.28
CA ILE A 286 28.04 -18.37 25.75
C ILE A 286 27.71 -18.89 27.15
N ASN A 287 28.14 -18.16 28.19
CA ASN A 287 27.68 -18.40 29.54
C ASN A 287 26.34 -17.69 29.73
N PHE A 288 25.24 -18.36 29.37
CA PHE A 288 23.91 -17.92 29.78
C PHE A 288 23.83 -17.94 31.31
N GLY A 289 23.37 -16.84 31.94
CA GLY A 289 23.21 -16.78 33.40
C GLY A 289 24.46 -16.35 34.16
N ARG A 290 25.18 -15.35 33.64
CA ARG A 290 26.09 -14.55 34.49
C ARG A 290 25.30 -14.02 35.71
N PRO A 291 25.90 -13.90 36.90
CA PRO A 291 25.20 -13.46 38.11
C PRO A 291 24.51 -12.09 37.97
N GLU A 292 25.01 -11.23 37.08
CA GLU A 292 24.42 -9.91 36.75
C GLU A 292 23.11 -10.00 35.93
N TYR A 293 22.84 -11.17 35.32
CA TYR A 293 21.74 -11.42 34.38
C TYR A 293 20.99 -12.74 34.69
N ALA A 294 21.19 -13.30 35.89
CA ALA A 294 20.73 -14.61 36.32
C ALA A 294 19.20 -14.76 36.53
N GLU A 295 18.42 -13.71 36.26
CA GLU A 295 16.97 -13.68 36.46
C GLU A 295 16.15 -14.13 35.23
N LEU A 296 16.80 -14.46 34.10
CA LEU A 296 16.10 -14.90 32.90
C LEU A 296 15.82 -16.42 32.93
N SER A 297 14.62 -16.80 33.37
CA SER A 297 14.12 -18.19 33.33
C SER A 297 13.68 -18.59 31.90
N TRP A 298 14.32 -19.61 31.30
CA TRP A 298 14.02 -20.15 29.97
C TRP A 298 13.17 -21.44 30.02
N GLU A 299 12.26 -21.52 30.99
CA GLU A 299 11.50 -22.73 31.33
C GLU A 299 10.75 -23.39 30.17
N ASN A 300 10.27 -22.59 29.20
CA ASN A 300 9.46 -23.08 28.08
C ASN A 300 10.26 -23.29 26.78
N LEU A 301 11.58 -23.11 26.79
CA LEU A 301 12.39 -23.28 25.59
C LEU A 301 12.57 -24.77 25.27
N HIS A 302 11.96 -25.21 24.17
CA HIS A 302 12.00 -26.61 23.73
C HIS A 302 13.03 -26.83 22.62
N THR A 303 13.12 -25.86 21.70
CA THR A 303 14.00 -25.95 20.53
C THR A 303 15.01 -24.82 20.57
N PHE A 304 16.29 -25.18 20.65
CA PHE A 304 17.39 -24.23 20.53
C PHE A 304 18.32 -24.68 19.40
N SER A 305 18.53 -23.81 18.41
CA SER A 305 19.44 -24.09 17.30
C SER A 305 20.52 -23.02 17.19
N ILE A 306 21.77 -23.45 17.06
CA ILE A 306 22.89 -22.57 16.73
C ILE A 306 23.33 -22.89 15.30
N ILE A 307 23.24 -21.91 14.40
CA ILE A 307 23.71 -22.05 13.01
C ILE A 307 25.08 -21.36 12.92
N ASN A 308 26.16 -22.15 12.94
CA ASN A 308 27.52 -21.67 12.72
C ASN A 308 28.20 -22.58 11.69
N GLY A 309 29.08 -22.04 10.84
CA GLY A 309 29.90 -22.85 9.93
C GLY A 309 30.87 -23.82 10.62
N LEU A 310 30.93 -23.83 11.96
CA LEU A 310 31.82 -24.65 12.79
C LEU A 310 31.10 -25.52 13.85
N CYS A 311 29.77 -25.50 13.91
CA CYS A 311 29.00 -26.27 14.91
C CYS A 311 27.73 -26.86 14.29
N ASN A 312 27.53 -28.17 14.46
CA ASN A 312 26.38 -28.89 13.87
C ASN A 312 25.18 -28.99 14.82
N TRP A 313 25.37 -28.90 16.15
CA TRP A 313 24.31 -28.99 17.15
C TRP A 313 24.80 -28.48 18.53
N ALA A 314 23.87 -28.04 19.38
CA ALA A 314 24.14 -27.67 20.78
C ALA A 314 23.16 -28.42 21.68
N GLN A 315 23.64 -29.00 22.79
CA GLN A 315 22.81 -29.73 23.74
C GLN A 315 22.41 -28.83 24.92
N LEU A 316 21.10 -28.76 25.18
CA LEU A 316 20.55 -28.08 26.36
C LEU A 316 20.65 -29.01 27.57
N SER A 317 21.34 -28.58 28.63
CA SER A 317 21.38 -29.28 29.91
C SER A 317 21.10 -28.32 31.07
N THR A 318 20.30 -28.76 32.03
CA THR A 318 20.03 -28.00 33.26
C THR A 318 20.95 -28.47 34.38
N LEU A 319 21.70 -27.54 34.97
CA LEU A 319 22.59 -27.79 36.12
C LEU A 319 22.34 -26.68 37.16
N ASP A 320 21.89 -27.06 38.36
CA ASP A 320 21.54 -26.14 39.46
C ASP A 320 20.54 -25.02 39.09
N GLY A 321 19.52 -25.33 38.29
CA GLY A 321 18.52 -24.35 37.84
C GLY A 321 19.04 -23.36 36.79
N LYS A 322 20.29 -23.53 36.32
CA LYS A 322 20.87 -22.77 35.21
C LYS A 322 20.85 -23.62 33.95
N TYR A 323 20.39 -23.01 32.86
CA TYR A 323 20.49 -23.60 31.54
C TYR A 323 21.95 -23.47 31.07
N THR A 324 22.61 -24.62 30.96
CA THR A 324 23.99 -24.73 30.46
C THR A 324 23.95 -25.40 29.09
N PHE A 325 24.58 -24.76 28.11
CA PHE A 325 24.63 -25.26 26.74
C PHE A 325 26.02 -25.79 26.46
N THR A 326 26.09 -27.06 26.07
CA THR A 326 27.32 -27.66 25.56
C THR A 326 27.27 -27.63 24.05
N ILE A 327 28.25 -26.94 23.45
CA ILE A 327 28.44 -26.87 22.00
C ILE A 327 29.52 -27.89 21.66
N ASP A 328 29.14 -28.99 21.03
CA ASP A 328 30.10 -29.94 20.49
C ASP A 328 30.73 -29.35 19.22
N LYS A 329 32.02 -29.02 19.32
CA LYS A 329 32.81 -28.56 18.17
C LYS A 329 33.04 -29.75 17.22
N ILE A 330 32.98 -29.48 15.92
CA ILE A 330 33.51 -30.37 14.88
C ILE A 330 35.03 -30.43 15.00
#